data_AF-A0A973Z3B6-F1
#
_entry.id   AF-A0A973Z3B6-F1
#
_cell.length_a   1.000
_cell.length_b   1.000
_cell.length_c   1.000
_cell.angle_alpha   90.00
_cell.angle_beta   90.00
_cell.angle_gamma   90.00
#
_symmetry.space_group_name_H-M   'P 1'
#
loop_
_entity.id
_entity.type
_entity.pdbx_description
1 polymer ?
#
loop_
_entity_poly.entity_id
_entity_poly.type
_entity_poly.pdbx_seq_one_letter_code
_entity_poly.pdbx_strand_id
1 'polypeptide(L)' 'MIPMRNSTIFKSRWMALIWAAGIIWFAVQVAEPDGTGTNAAENATDVTGEPITAADEKALRDAFNSL' A
#
# COMPACT_ATOMS: atom_id res chain seq x y z
N MET A 1 -23.86 36.99 0.84
CA MET A 1 -23.82 35.66 0.18
C MET A 1 -23.08 35.82 -1.13
N ILE A 2 -21.76 35.64 -1.12
CA ILE A 2 -20.94 35.84 -2.32
C ILE A 2 -20.91 34.49 -3.06
N PRO A 3 -21.42 34.39 -4.30
CA PRO A 3 -21.40 33.15 -5.06
C PRO A 3 -19.97 32.94 -5.59
N MET A 4 -19.12 32.35 -4.76
CA MET A 4 -17.78 31.94 -5.16
C MET A 4 -17.91 30.72 -6.05
N ARG A 5 -17.94 30.96 -7.37
CA ARG A 5 -17.89 29.94 -8.42
C ARG A 5 -16.61 29.13 -8.19
N ASN A 6 -16.74 27.91 -7.65
CA ASN A 6 -15.68 26.92 -7.38
C ASN A 6 -14.59 26.79 -8.46
N SER A 7 -14.89 27.11 -9.73
CA SER A 7 -13.94 27.22 -10.82
C SER A 7 -12.84 28.29 -10.64
N THR A 8 -13.00 29.27 -9.76
CA THR A 8 -11.99 30.32 -9.50
C THR A 8 -10.88 29.88 -8.54
N ILE A 9 -11.08 28.80 -7.78
CA ILE A 9 -10.09 28.23 -6.85
C ILE A 9 -8.83 27.81 -7.62
N PHE A 10 -9.00 27.25 -8.81
CA PHE A 10 -7.89 26.81 -9.67
C PHE A 10 -7.34 27.89 -10.60
N LYS A 11 -7.97 29.07 -10.67
CA LYS A 11 -7.52 30.18 -11.53
C LYS A 11 -6.52 31.10 -10.82
N SER A 12 -6.61 31.17 -9.48
CA SER A 12 -5.62 31.85 -8.66
C SER A 12 -4.44 30.91 -8.39
N ARG A 13 -3.26 31.27 -8.91
CA ARG A 13 -2.01 30.52 -8.73
C ARG A 13 -1.70 30.23 -7.27
N TRP A 14 -2.08 31.14 -6.36
CA TRP A 14 -1.87 31.00 -4.92
C TRP A 14 -2.88 30.07 -4.26
N MET A 15 -4.16 30.12 -4.67
CA MET A 15 -5.17 29.20 -4.12
C MET A 15 -4.95 27.77 -4.59
N ALA A 16 -4.46 27.58 -5.82
CA ALA A 16 -4.05 26.27 -6.32
C ALA A 16 -2.93 25.65 -5.47
N LEU A 17 -1.95 26.46 -5.01
CA LEU A 17 -0.86 25.98 -4.16
C LEU A 17 -1.34 25.55 -2.77
N ILE A 18 -2.23 26.33 -2.15
CA ILE A 18 -2.83 25.98 -0.85
C ILE A 18 -3.66 24.70 -0.99
N TRP A 19 -4.40 24.58 -2.09
CA TRP A 19 -5.21 23.40 -2.37
C TRP A 19 -4.34 22.16 -2.61
N ALA A 20 -3.26 22.30 -3.38
CA ALA A 20 -2.28 21.23 -3.61
C ALA A 20 -1.62 20.78 -2.29
N ALA A 21 -1.22 21.72 -1.43
CA ALA A 21 -0.67 21.40 -0.11
C ALA A 21 -1.66 20.60 0.75
N GLY A 22 -2.95 20.95 0.71
CA GLY A 22 -4.01 20.20 1.38
C GLY A 22 -4.19 18.77 0.85
N ILE A 23 -4.12 18.57 -0.47
CA ILE A 23 -4.17 17.21 -1.04
C ILE A 23 -2.95 16.39 -0.64
N ILE A 24 -1.75 16.97 -0.72
CA ILE A 24 -0.51 16.26 -0.37
C ILE A 24 -0.56 15.82 1.10
N TRP A 25 -0.99 16.71 1.99
CA TRP A 25 -1.21 16.39 3.39
C TRP A 25 -2.20 15.24 3.59
N PHE A 26 -3.37 15.32 2.94
CA PHE A 26 -4.37 14.26 3.02
C PHE A 26 -3.87 12.93 2.44
N ALA A 27 -3.14 12.97 1.33
CA ALA A 27 -2.54 11.79 0.73
C ALA A 27 -1.53 11.13 1.66
N VAL A 28 -0.73 11.89 2.42
CA VAL A 28 0.17 11.32 3.45
C VAL A 28 -0.63 10.63 4.55
N GLN A 29 -1.70 11.26 5.05
CA GLN A 29 -2.55 10.65 6.08
C GLN A 29 -3.29 9.39 5.61
N VAL A 30 -3.63 9.29 4.32
CA VAL A 30 -4.29 8.12 3.73
C VAL A 30 -3.28 7.05 3.32
N ALA A 31 -2.08 7.44 2.90
CA ALA A 31 -1.02 6.54 2.47
C ALA A 31 -0.20 6.01 3.64
N GLU A 32 -0.37 6.52 4.86
CA GLU A 32 0.22 5.90 6.05
C GLU A 32 -0.43 4.52 6.20
N PRO A 33 0.32 3.43 5.95
CA PRO A 33 -0.21 2.10 6.17
C PRO A 33 -0.43 1.95 7.67
N ASP A 34 -1.60 1.44 8.05
CA ASP A 34 -1.95 1.18 9.44
C ASP A 34 -0.87 0.32 10.09
N GLY A 35 0.00 0.99 10.84
CA GLY A 35 0.96 0.37 11.73
C GLY A 35 2.15 -0.28 11.03
N THR A 36 3.07 -0.62 11.92
CA THR A 36 4.27 -1.44 11.77
C THR A 36 3.99 -2.81 11.15
N GLY A 37 3.50 -2.84 9.92
CA GLY A 37 3.63 -3.99 9.03
C GLY A 37 5.09 -4.12 8.65
N THR A 38 5.91 -4.61 9.58
CA THR A 38 7.04 -5.44 9.18
C THR A 38 6.45 -6.37 8.13
N ASN A 39 6.95 -6.34 6.90
CA ASN A 39 6.76 -7.43 5.97
C ASN A 39 7.48 -8.65 6.58
N ALA A 40 7.00 -9.14 7.72
CA ALA A 40 7.19 -10.51 8.09
C ALA A 40 6.43 -11.20 6.97
N ALA A 41 7.18 -11.72 6.00
CA ALA A 41 6.66 -12.77 5.17
C ALA A 41 6.11 -13.80 6.16
N GLU A 42 4.81 -13.77 6.39
CA GLU A 42 4.14 -14.84 7.11
C GLU A 42 4.45 -16.05 6.26
N ASN A 43 5.36 -16.90 6.75
CA ASN A 43 5.68 -18.14 6.08
C ASN A 43 4.34 -18.85 5.89
N ALA A 44 3.95 -19.05 4.63
CA ALA A 44 2.72 -19.75 4.32
C ALA A 44 2.70 -21.06 5.12
N THR A 45 1.60 -21.35 5.79
CA THR A 45 1.49 -22.56 6.62
C THR A 45 0.91 -23.71 5.79
N ASP A 46 1.38 -24.93 6.05
CA ASP A 46 0.80 -26.14 5.47
C ASP A 46 -0.57 -26.44 6.12
N VAL A 47 -1.32 -27.39 5.58
CA VAL A 47 -2.62 -27.87 6.06
C VAL A 47 -2.57 -28.33 7.53
N THR A 48 -1.39 -28.68 8.04
CA THR A 48 -1.11 -29.04 9.44
C THR A 48 -0.89 -27.83 10.35
N GLY A 49 -0.82 -26.61 9.80
CA GLY A 49 -0.53 -25.37 10.51
C GLY A 49 0.96 -25.11 10.75
N GLU A 50 1.85 -25.97 10.25
CA GLU A 50 3.30 -25.77 10.34
C GLU A 50 3.79 -24.78 9.28
N PRO A 51 4.78 -23.92 9.60
CA PRO A 51 5.31 -22.96 8.62
C PRO A 51 6.06 -23.70 7.51
N ILE A 52 5.74 -23.41 6.26
CA ILE A 52 6.47 -23.92 5.10
C ILE A 52 7.91 -23.41 5.17
N THR A 53 8.84 -24.35 5.21
CA THR A 53 10.27 -24.07 5.29
C THR A 53 10.93 -24.16 3.92
N ALA A 54 12.13 -23.60 3.78
CA ALA A 54 12.91 -23.72 2.55
C ALA A 54 13.24 -25.18 2.16
N ALA A 55 13.18 -26.12 3.11
CA ALA A 55 13.35 -27.54 2.84
C ALA A 55 12.15 -28.12 2.06
N ASP A 56 10.94 -27.69 2.40
CA ASP A 56 9.69 -28.12 1.76
C ASP A 56 9.63 -27.60 0.32
N GLU A 57 10.05 -26.35 0.09
CA GLU A 57 10.18 -25.79 -1.25
C GLU A 57 11.17 -26.59 -2.11
N LYS A 58 12.31 -27.00 -1.53
CA LYS A 58 13.31 -27.80 -2.24
C LYS A 58 12.77 -29.18 -2.60
N ALA A 59 12.11 -29.85 -1.66
CA ALA A 59 11.51 -31.16 -1.89
C ALA A 59 10.45 -31.10 -3.01
N LEU A 60 9.61 -30.05 -3.02
CA LEU A 60 8.60 -29.86 -4.07
C LEU A 60 9.23 -29.58 -5.44
N ARG A 61 10.27 -28.75 -5.50
CA ARG A 61 11.00 -28.48 -6.75
C ARG A 61 11.66 -29.74 -7.31
N ASP A 62 12.29 -30.54 -6.45
CA ASP A 62 12.95 -31.78 -6.85
C ASP A 62 11.93 -32.81 -7.36
N ALA A 63 10.78 -32.95 -6.69
CA ALA A 63 9.70 -33.82 -7.13
C ALA A 63 9.15 -33.41 -8.50
N PHE A 64 8.96 -32.11 -8.73
CA PHE A 64 8.47 -31.59 -10.02
C PHE A 64 9.48 -31.81 -11.16
N ASN A 65 10.77 -31.70 -10.89
CA ASN A 65 11.83 -31.94 -11.88
C ASN A 65 12.07 -33.44 -12.18
N SER A 66 11.54 -34.34 -11.33
CA SER A 66 11.64 -35.79 -11.50
C SER A 66 10.49 -36.41 -12.31
N LEU A 67 9.49 -35.61 -12.68
CA LEU A 67 8.37 -35.96 -13.56
C LEU A 67 8.77 -35.84 -15.03
#